data_AF-A0A1M2VLD4-F1
#
_entry.id   AF-A0A1M2VLD4-F1
#
_cell.length_a   1.000
_cell.length_b   1.000
_cell.length_c   1.000
_cell.angle_alpha   90.00
_cell.angle_beta   90.00
_cell.angle_gamma   90.00
#
_symmetry.space_group_name_H-M   'P 1'
#
loop_
_entity.id
_entity.type
_entity.pdbx_description
1 polymer ?
#
loop_
_entity_poly.entity_id
_entity_poly.type
_entity_poly.pdbx_seq_one_letter_code
_entity_poly.pdbx_strand_id
1 'polypeptide(L)'
;MGILHAVYGAGAFAAPLVATQFAQQRMWSFHYLISLGIAFSNTALLIAVFRFKDQDTCLAEIGQAPSNDARESADGSKYKQMFRLRALHLLAFFVLIYIGVEVTLGGWIVTYVKELRGGGPSSGYIASGFFGGLTVGRIGLLWVNQKVGERRAVFLYAIIAVGLELVVWLVPSLIGGGVAISFVGLLLGPIYPIVINHAARVLPPWLLTGCIGWISGFGQAGSAFLPFVTGALASKVGIKGLQPLLVSMMGLMIALWALVPSSPRRKE
;
A
#
# COMPACT_ATOMS: atom_id res chain seq x y z
N MET A 1 13.86 3.39 -3.21
CA MET A 1 12.44 3.16 -2.89
C MET A 1 12.16 1.82 -2.22
N GLY A 2 12.60 0.67 -2.78
CA GLY A 2 12.30 -0.66 -2.20
C GLY A 2 12.65 -0.83 -0.71
N ILE A 3 13.83 -0.38 -0.27
CA ILE A 3 14.29 -0.51 1.12
C ILE A 3 13.44 0.33 2.10
N LEU A 4 13.12 1.58 1.76
CA LEU A 4 12.26 2.43 2.59
C LEU A 4 10.86 1.83 2.76
N HIS A 5 10.29 1.29 1.68
CA HIS A 5 9.01 0.58 1.74
C HIS A 5 9.11 -0.78 2.45
N ALA A 6 10.28 -1.41 2.46
CA ALA A 6 10.50 -2.62 3.24
C ALA A 6 10.52 -2.34 4.75
N VAL A 7 11.09 -1.21 5.20
CA VAL A 7 11.04 -0.77 6.60
C VAL A 7 9.60 -0.50 7.05
N TYR A 8 8.79 0.14 6.18
CA TYR A 8 7.35 0.25 6.43
C TYR A 8 6.69 -1.11 6.60
N GLY A 9 7.00 -2.07 5.71
CA GLY A 9 6.47 -3.43 5.79
C GLY A 9 6.84 -4.11 7.12
N ALA A 10 8.11 -4.00 7.53
CA ALA A 10 8.58 -4.56 8.79
C ALA A 10 7.83 -3.99 10.00
N GLY A 11 7.56 -2.68 10.00
CA GLY A 11 6.71 -2.05 11.02
C GLY A 11 5.27 -2.58 11.00
N ALA A 12 4.67 -2.70 9.81
CA ALA A 12 3.33 -3.25 9.63
C ALA A 12 3.23 -4.74 10.04
N PHE A 13 4.30 -5.51 9.92
CA PHE A 13 4.39 -6.89 10.42
C PHE A 13 4.51 -6.95 11.94
N ALA A 14 5.34 -6.09 12.54
CA ALA A 14 5.56 -6.06 13.98
C ALA A 14 4.33 -5.56 14.76
N ALA A 15 3.56 -4.63 14.18
CA ALA A 15 2.45 -3.97 14.87
C ALA A 15 1.36 -4.94 15.37
N PRO A 16 0.81 -5.88 14.56
CA PRO A 16 -0.18 -6.85 15.05
C PRO A 16 0.37 -7.81 16.11
N LEU A 17 1.65 -8.20 16.03
CA LEU A 17 2.27 -9.09 17.03
C LEU A 17 2.31 -8.43 18.40
N VAL A 18 2.73 -7.17 18.44
CA VAL A 18 2.76 -6.37 19.67
C VAL A 18 1.34 -6.06 20.15
N ALA A 19 0.46 -5.61 19.26
CA ALA A 19 -0.93 -5.24 19.61
C ALA A 19 -1.73 -6.43 20.17
N THR A 20 -1.54 -7.64 19.62
CA THR A 20 -2.22 -8.85 20.11
C THR A 20 -1.84 -9.18 21.56
N GLN A 21 -0.60 -8.95 21.97
CA GLN A 21 -0.15 -9.16 23.34
C GLN A 21 -0.72 -8.10 24.29
N PHE A 22 -0.74 -6.83 23.88
CA PHE A 22 -1.33 -5.75 24.67
C PHE A 22 -2.85 -5.89 24.83
N ALA A 23 -3.54 -6.46 23.84
CA ALA A 23 -4.98 -6.71 23.91
C ALA A 23 -5.39 -7.74 24.99
N GLN A 24 -4.45 -8.57 25.46
CA GLN A 24 -4.69 -9.53 26.55
C GLN A 24 -4.44 -8.93 27.94
N GLN A 25 -3.84 -7.74 28.02
CA GLN A 25 -3.51 -7.06 29.26
C GLN A 25 -4.68 -6.21 29.76
N ARG A 26 -4.82 -6.07 31.08
CA ARG A 26 -5.87 -5.24 31.71
C ARG A 26 -5.76 -3.75 31.35
N MET A 27 -4.57 -3.26 31.03
CA MET A 27 -4.29 -1.89 30.61
C MET A 27 -3.78 -1.85 29.17
N TRP A 28 -4.68 -2.10 28.22
CA TRP A 28 -4.40 -2.03 26.78
C TRP A 28 -3.88 -0.65 26.31
N SER A 29 -4.14 0.42 27.07
CA SER A 29 -3.72 1.80 26.77
C SER A 29 -2.20 2.00 26.74
N PHE A 30 -1.41 1.12 27.37
CA PHE A 30 0.06 1.19 27.29
C PHE A 30 0.59 1.05 25.86
N HIS A 31 -0.17 0.42 24.96
CA HIS A 31 0.16 0.37 23.54
C HIS A 31 0.38 1.77 22.95
N TYR A 32 -0.51 2.72 23.25
CA TYR A 32 -0.39 4.09 22.74
C TYR A 32 0.78 4.86 23.35
N LEU A 33 1.13 4.58 24.61
CA LEU A 33 2.27 5.21 25.27
C LEU A 33 3.60 4.79 24.62
N ILE A 34 3.72 3.51 24.25
CA ILE A 34 4.90 3.01 23.53
C ILE A 34 4.96 3.62 22.12
N SER A 35 3.84 3.68 21.41
CA SER A 35 3.78 4.34 20.09
C SER A 35 4.18 5.81 20.17
N LEU A 36 3.78 6.53 21.22
CA LEU A 36 4.19 7.90 21.47
C LEU A 36 5.70 8.03 21.69
N GLY A 37 6.30 7.11 22.46
CA GLY A 37 7.75 7.05 22.66
C GLY A 37 8.52 6.87 21.35
N ILE A 38 8.08 5.92 20.51
CA ILE A 38 8.67 5.68 19.19
C ILE A 38 8.55 6.93 18.30
N ALA A 39 7.40 7.59 18.30
CA ALA A 39 7.18 8.82 17.52
C ALA A 39 8.10 9.96 17.98
N PHE A 40 8.29 10.12 19.29
CA PHE A 40 9.20 11.12 19.84
C PHE A 40 10.66 10.82 19.48
N SER A 41 11.10 9.57 19.61
CA SER A 41 12.45 9.14 19.20
C SER A 41 12.69 9.37 17.70
N ASN A 42 11.72 9.04 16.85
CA ASN A 42 11.81 9.30 15.41
C ASN A 42 11.92 10.80 15.12
N THR A 43 11.13 11.63 15.82
CA THR A 43 11.16 13.09 15.67
C THR A 43 12.52 13.66 16.10
N ALA A 44 13.06 13.21 17.23
CA ALA A 44 14.37 13.62 17.72
C ALA A 44 15.50 13.21 16.75
N LEU A 45 15.44 12.00 16.17
CA LEU A 45 16.39 11.55 15.16
C LEU A 45 16.31 12.39 13.88
N LEU A 46 15.10 12.68 13.39
CA LEU A 46 14.93 13.55 12.23
C LEU A 46 15.48 14.95 12.48
N ILE A 47 15.24 15.52 13.67
CA ILE A 47 15.82 16.81 14.09
C ILE A 47 17.35 16.74 14.13
N ALA A 48 17.92 15.67 14.71
CA ALA A 48 19.37 15.51 14.82
C ALA A 48 20.05 15.35 13.44
N VAL A 49 19.43 14.61 12.52
CA VAL A 49 19.95 14.34 11.17
C VAL A 49 19.80 15.55 10.26
N PHE A 50 18.59 16.11 10.15
CA PHE A 50 18.30 17.19 9.21
C PHE A 50 18.58 18.58 9.79
N ARG A 51 18.75 18.72 11.10
CA ARG A 51 19.11 19.97 11.80
C ARG A 51 18.23 21.17 11.40
N PHE A 52 16.94 20.93 11.15
CA PHE A 52 15.98 21.94 10.65
C PHE A 52 16.37 22.60 9.32
N LYS A 53 17.23 21.97 8.52
CA LYS A 53 17.53 22.44 7.16
C LYS A 53 16.34 22.19 6.26
N ASP A 54 16.07 23.16 5.38
CA ASP A 54 15.09 23.01 4.32
C ASP A 54 15.52 21.95 3.29
N GLN A 55 14.52 21.34 2.64
CA GLN A 55 14.72 20.31 1.63
C GLN A 55 15.69 20.75 0.53
N ASP A 56 15.59 22.00 0.07
CA ASP A 56 16.44 22.55 -1.00
C ASP A 56 17.91 22.63 -0.56
N THR A 57 18.17 22.98 0.70
CA THR A 57 19.51 23.04 1.28
C THR A 57 20.11 21.64 1.40
N CYS A 58 19.31 20.65 1.83
CA CYS A 58 19.74 19.26 1.89
C CYS A 58 20.01 18.66 0.50
N LEU A 59 19.17 18.98 -0.49
CA LEU A 59 19.35 18.53 -1.88
C LEU A 59 20.58 19.17 -2.53
N ALA A 60 20.85 20.45 -2.25
CA ALA A 60 22.05 21.13 -2.71
C ALA A 60 23.33 20.51 -2.09
N GLU A 61 23.32 20.16 -0.80
CA GLU A 61 24.47 19.53 -0.12
C GLU A 61 24.86 18.16 -0.70
N ILE A 62 23.91 17.42 -1.27
CA ILE A 62 24.17 16.14 -1.96
C ILE A 62 24.42 16.29 -3.47
N GLY A 63 24.59 17.52 -3.96
CA GLY A 63 24.86 17.82 -5.36
C GLY A 63 23.64 17.74 -6.29
N GLN A 64 22.43 17.65 -5.74
CA GLN A 64 21.16 17.72 -6.47
C GLN A 64 20.53 19.10 -6.35
N ALA A 65 21.26 20.14 -6.78
CA ALA A 65 20.72 21.50 -6.79
C ALA A 65 19.41 21.54 -7.61
N PRO A 66 18.35 22.22 -7.13
CA PRO A 66 17.11 22.33 -7.87
C PRO A 66 17.38 22.96 -9.23
N SER A 67 17.03 22.26 -10.32
CA SER A 67 17.14 22.81 -11.67
C SER A 67 16.32 24.10 -11.79
N ASN A 68 16.88 25.10 -12.46
CA ASN A 68 16.25 26.42 -12.64
C ASN A 68 14.83 26.34 -13.27
N ASP A 69 14.50 25.25 -13.97
CA ASP A 69 13.16 24.95 -14.49
C ASP A 69 12.07 24.92 -13.39
N ALA A 70 12.44 24.61 -12.14
CA ALA A 70 11.50 24.55 -11.03
C ALA A 70 11.03 25.93 -10.56
N ARG A 71 11.87 26.97 -10.72
CA ARG A 71 11.63 28.35 -10.27
C ARG A 71 10.85 29.19 -11.28
N GLU A 72 10.99 28.96 -12.58
CA GLU A 72 10.23 29.70 -13.61
C GLU A 72 8.74 29.34 -13.66
N SER A 73 8.32 28.22 -13.05
CA SER A 73 6.95 27.72 -13.13
C SER A 73 6.11 28.00 -11.87
N ALA A 74 6.45 29.03 -11.08
CA ALA A 74 5.76 29.41 -9.84
C ALA A 74 4.32 29.94 -10.03
N ASP A 75 3.88 30.13 -11.26
CA ASP A 75 2.59 30.75 -11.58
C ASP A 75 1.57 29.73 -12.09
N GLY A 76 0.56 29.39 -11.26
CA GLY A 76 -0.77 28.83 -11.59
C GLY A 76 -0.93 27.59 -12.51
N SER A 77 0.11 27.14 -13.20
CA SER A 77 0.03 26.26 -14.36
C SER A 77 0.44 24.82 -14.03
N LYS A 78 1.25 24.59 -13.00
CA LYS A 78 1.71 23.23 -12.59
C LYS A 78 0.54 22.32 -12.24
N TYR A 79 -0.41 22.77 -11.43
CA TYR A 79 -1.61 21.97 -11.08
C TYR A 79 -2.49 21.71 -12.30
N LYS A 80 -2.69 22.71 -13.16
CA LYS A 80 -3.46 22.55 -14.41
C LYS A 80 -2.79 21.55 -15.37
N GLN A 81 -1.46 21.61 -15.49
CA GLN A 81 -0.68 20.65 -16.28
C GLN A 81 -0.78 19.24 -15.70
N MET A 82 -0.67 19.12 -14.37
CA MET A 82 -0.81 17.88 -13.64
C MET A 82 -2.19 17.24 -13.83
N PHE A 83 -3.27 18.01 -13.67
CA PHE A 83 -4.63 17.52 -13.90
C PHE A 83 -4.97 17.21 -15.37
N ARG A 84 -4.16 17.68 -16.32
CA ARG A 84 -4.31 17.31 -17.73
C ARG A 84 -3.75 15.92 -18.04
N LEU A 85 -2.95 15.34 -17.14
CA LEU A 85 -2.36 14.01 -17.31
C LEU A 85 -3.39 12.94 -17.01
N ARG A 86 -3.89 12.26 -18.06
CA ARG A 86 -4.77 11.10 -17.91
C ARG A 86 -4.10 9.97 -17.13
N ALA A 87 -2.80 9.76 -17.35
CA ALA A 87 -2.00 8.76 -16.64
C ALA A 87 -2.00 8.98 -15.12
N LEU A 88 -1.95 10.24 -14.66
CA LEU A 88 -2.00 10.58 -13.24
C LEU A 88 -3.30 10.08 -12.59
N HIS A 89 -4.44 10.35 -13.21
CA HIS A 89 -5.75 9.96 -12.68
C HIS A 89 -5.89 8.45 -12.63
N LEU A 90 -5.50 7.75 -13.70
CA LEU A 90 -5.53 6.29 -13.75
C LEU A 90 -4.65 5.67 -12.66
N LEU A 91 -3.45 6.20 -12.45
CA LEU A 91 -2.56 5.76 -11.38
C LEU A 91 -3.13 6.09 -9.99
N ALA A 92 -3.72 7.26 -9.80
CA ALA A 92 -4.35 7.66 -8.54
C ALA A 92 -5.54 6.76 -8.19
N PHE A 93 -6.43 6.48 -9.15
CA PHE A 93 -7.54 5.54 -8.95
C PHE A 93 -7.05 4.11 -8.72
N PHE A 94 -6.02 3.67 -9.46
CA PHE A 94 -5.42 2.35 -9.22
C PHE A 94 -4.89 2.24 -7.78
N VAL A 95 -4.13 3.23 -7.31
CA VAL A 95 -3.57 3.23 -5.96
C VAL A 95 -4.65 3.36 -4.89
N LEU A 96 -5.72 4.13 -5.15
CA LEU A 96 -6.89 4.21 -4.27
C LEU A 96 -7.50 2.83 -4.03
N ILE A 97 -7.76 2.09 -5.11
CA ILE A 97 -8.34 0.73 -5.00
C ILE A 97 -7.34 -0.22 -4.36
N TYR A 98 -6.08 -0.21 -4.79
CA TYR A 98 -5.02 -1.08 -4.27
C TYR A 98 -4.84 -0.91 -2.76
N ILE A 99 -4.64 0.33 -2.26
CA ILE A 99 -4.42 0.58 -0.82
C ILE A 99 -5.68 0.23 -0.03
N GLY A 100 -6.86 0.53 -0.55
CA GLY A 100 -8.08 0.15 0.14
C GLY A 100 -8.29 -1.36 0.18
N VAL A 101 -7.91 -2.13 -0.85
CA VAL A 101 -7.89 -3.61 -0.80
C VAL A 101 -6.87 -4.10 0.24
N GLU A 102 -5.65 -3.56 0.25
CA GLU A 102 -4.60 -3.92 1.21
C GLU A 102 -5.07 -3.72 2.67
N VAL A 103 -5.66 -2.56 2.95
CA VAL A 103 -6.13 -2.19 4.29
C VAL A 103 -7.40 -2.94 4.66
N THR A 104 -8.31 -3.18 3.70
CA THR A 104 -9.52 -3.97 3.94
C THR A 104 -9.16 -5.41 4.27
N LEU A 105 -8.27 -6.04 3.50
CA LEU A 105 -7.76 -7.37 3.82
C LEU A 105 -7.08 -7.39 5.19
N GLY A 106 -6.10 -6.51 5.41
CA GLY A 106 -5.35 -6.49 6.66
C GLY A 106 -6.21 -6.22 7.91
N GLY A 107 -7.26 -5.39 7.78
CA GLY A 107 -8.14 -5.03 8.89
C GLY A 107 -9.26 -6.06 9.15
N TRP A 108 -9.89 -6.58 8.10
CA TRP A 108 -11.07 -7.44 8.25
C TRP A 108 -10.74 -8.92 8.35
N ILE A 109 -9.54 -9.34 7.99
CA ILE A 109 -9.14 -10.74 8.04
C ILE A 109 -9.22 -11.35 9.43
N VAL A 110 -8.86 -10.60 10.47
CA VAL A 110 -8.92 -11.08 11.85
C VAL A 110 -10.38 -11.37 12.22
N THR A 111 -11.28 -10.43 11.90
CA THR A 111 -12.72 -10.57 12.13
C THR A 111 -13.31 -11.71 11.31
N TYR A 112 -12.93 -11.82 10.02
CA TYR A 112 -13.35 -12.88 9.12
C TYR A 112 -12.99 -14.27 9.68
N VAL A 113 -11.74 -14.45 10.11
CA VAL A 113 -11.29 -15.73 10.68
C VAL A 113 -11.96 -16.03 12.02
N LYS A 114 -12.10 -15.02 12.89
CA LYS A 114 -12.71 -15.19 14.20
C LYS A 114 -14.18 -15.61 14.10
N GLU A 115 -14.96 -14.94 13.25
CA GLU A 115 -16.41 -15.15 13.17
C GLU A 115 -16.82 -16.29 12.23
N LEU A 116 -16.16 -16.46 11.07
CA LEU A 116 -16.57 -17.46 10.08
C LEU A 116 -15.79 -18.77 10.17
N ARG A 117 -14.62 -18.77 10.82
CA ARG A 117 -13.75 -19.95 10.90
C ARG A 117 -13.47 -20.43 12.32
N GLY A 118 -14.16 -19.86 13.31
CA GLY A 118 -13.99 -20.22 14.72
C GLY A 118 -12.58 -19.96 15.26
N GLY A 119 -11.86 -19.01 14.65
CA GLY A 119 -10.52 -18.65 15.07
C GLY A 119 -10.53 -18.06 16.48
N GLY A 120 -9.76 -18.64 17.40
CA GLY A 120 -9.60 -18.13 18.75
C GLY A 120 -8.76 -16.83 18.82
N PRO A 121 -8.25 -16.47 20.00
CA PRO A 121 -7.36 -15.32 20.20
C PRO A 121 -6.11 -15.31 19.30
N SER A 122 -5.73 -16.46 18.76
CA SER A 122 -4.63 -16.66 17.80
C SER A 122 -4.90 -16.11 16.39
N SER A 123 -6.10 -15.63 16.09
CA SER A 123 -6.46 -15.07 14.78
C SER A 123 -5.60 -13.86 14.37
N GLY A 124 -5.01 -13.15 15.34
CA GLY A 124 -4.06 -12.06 15.08
C GLY A 124 -2.81 -12.49 14.32
N TYR A 125 -2.37 -13.75 14.47
CA TYR A 125 -1.21 -14.27 13.76
C TYR A 125 -1.41 -14.36 12.24
N ILE A 126 -2.67 -14.46 11.79
CA ILE A 126 -2.98 -14.49 10.35
C ILE A 126 -2.81 -13.10 9.74
N ALA A 127 -3.15 -12.03 10.47
CA ALA A 127 -2.82 -10.67 10.04
C ALA A 127 -1.30 -10.44 9.99
N SER A 128 -0.55 -10.99 10.94
CA SER A 128 0.92 -11.00 10.86
C SER A 128 1.41 -11.79 9.65
N GLY A 129 0.77 -12.90 9.29
CA GLY A 129 1.07 -13.64 8.05
C GLY A 129 0.87 -12.79 6.79
N PHE A 130 -0.23 -12.03 6.72
CA PHE A 130 -0.51 -11.09 5.62
C PHE A 130 0.58 -10.01 5.50
N PHE A 131 0.83 -9.24 6.57
CA PHE A 131 1.81 -8.15 6.55
C PHE A 131 3.26 -8.65 6.46
N GLY A 132 3.54 -9.84 7.01
CA GLY A 132 4.82 -10.52 6.89
C GLY A 132 5.07 -10.95 5.46
N GLY A 133 4.07 -11.59 4.83
CA GLY A 133 4.05 -11.87 3.41
C GLY A 133 4.32 -10.62 2.59
N LEU A 134 3.59 -9.53 2.86
CA LEU A 134 3.75 -8.24 2.20
C LEU A 134 5.17 -7.67 2.28
N THR A 135 5.79 -7.77 3.45
CA THR A 135 7.18 -7.35 3.68
C THR A 135 8.16 -8.19 2.88
N VAL A 136 8.00 -9.52 2.95
CA VAL A 136 8.83 -10.47 2.19
C VAL A 136 8.66 -10.27 0.70
N GLY A 137 7.43 -10.02 0.22
CA GLY A 137 7.12 -9.73 -1.17
C GLY A 137 7.83 -8.48 -1.69
N ARG A 138 7.92 -7.42 -0.88
CA ARG A 138 8.61 -6.17 -1.26
C ARG A 138 10.11 -6.36 -1.52
N ILE A 139 10.75 -7.28 -0.82
CA ILE A 139 12.20 -7.54 -0.96
C ILE A 139 12.45 -8.73 -1.89
N GLY A 140 11.83 -9.87 -1.60
CA GLY A 140 12.07 -11.15 -2.26
C GLY A 140 11.63 -11.19 -3.72
N LEU A 141 10.55 -10.48 -4.09
CA LEU A 141 10.11 -10.43 -5.48
C LEU A 141 10.82 -9.36 -6.31
N LEU A 142 11.72 -8.56 -5.73
CA LEU A 142 12.42 -7.50 -6.46
C LEU A 142 13.18 -8.03 -7.69
N TRP A 143 13.88 -9.16 -7.54
CA TRP A 143 14.60 -9.81 -8.64
C TRP A 143 13.63 -10.34 -9.72
N VAL A 144 12.51 -10.92 -9.30
CA VAL A 144 11.47 -11.41 -10.22
C VAL A 144 10.86 -10.26 -11.02
N ASN A 145 10.60 -9.12 -10.38
CA ASN A 145 10.07 -7.91 -11.01
C ASN A 145 11.01 -7.37 -12.09
N GLN A 146 12.32 -7.39 -11.83
CA GLN A 146 13.32 -6.96 -12.80
C GLN A 146 13.37 -7.89 -14.02
N LYS A 147 13.20 -9.21 -13.81
CA LYS A 147 13.27 -10.20 -14.90
C LYS A 147 11.99 -10.30 -15.74
N VAL A 148 10.82 -10.22 -15.11
CA VAL A 148 9.50 -10.36 -15.77
C VAL A 148 9.01 -9.03 -16.38
N GLY A 149 9.49 -7.91 -15.84
CA GLY A 149 9.07 -6.57 -16.20
C GLY A 149 7.89 -6.07 -15.35
N GLU A 150 8.00 -4.84 -14.87
CA GLU A 150 7.10 -4.18 -13.92
C GLU A 150 5.61 -4.30 -14.30
N ARG A 151 5.26 -4.03 -15.57
CA ARG A 151 3.85 -4.07 -16.03
C ARG A 151 3.26 -5.48 -15.97
N ARG A 152 4.01 -6.48 -16.42
CA ARG A 152 3.55 -7.88 -16.48
C ARG A 152 3.50 -8.49 -15.08
N ALA A 153 4.44 -8.13 -14.22
CA ALA A 153 4.48 -8.57 -12.83
C ALA A 153 3.20 -8.18 -12.07
N VAL A 154 2.73 -6.94 -12.19
CA VAL A 154 1.48 -6.49 -11.54
C VAL A 154 0.26 -7.28 -12.01
N PHE A 155 0.14 -7.58 -13.31
CA PHE A 155 -0.94 -8.43 -13.82
C PHE A 155 -0.88 -9.85 -13.26
N LEU A 156 0.31 -10.46 -13.30
CA LEU A 156 0.53 -11.81 -12.79
C LEU A 156 0.16 -11.88 -11.30
N TYR A 157 0.65 -10.94 -10.51
CA TYR A 157 0.39 -10.88 -9.07
C TYR A 157 -1.08 -10.66 -8.76
N ALA A 158 -1.75 -9.76 -9.48
CA ALA A 158 -3.18 -9.51 -9.29
C ALA A 158 -4.04 -10.73 -9.65
N ILE A 159 -3.75 -11.43 -10.75
CA ILE A 159 -4.50 -12.63 -11.17
C ILE A 159 -4.30 -13.76 -10.14
N ILE A 160 -3.07 -14.00 -9.70
CA ILE A 160 -2.79 -15.03 -8.69
C ILE A 160 -3.44 -14.66 -7.35
N ALA A 161 -3.39 -13.38 -6.95
CA ALA A 161 -4.02 -12.90 -5.73
C ALA A 161 -5.55 -13.12 -5.77
N VAL A 162 -6.22 -12.85 -6.89
CA VAL A 162 -7.64 -13.15 -7.08
C VAL A 162 -7.91 -14.66 -6.93
N GLY A 163 -7.08 -15.50 -7.54
CA GLY A 163 -7.19 -16.96 -7.41
C GLY A 163 -7.06 -17.43 -5.95
N LEU A 164 -6.10 -16.89 -5.21
CA LEU A 164 -5.91 -17.20 -3.79
C LEU A 164 -7.06 -16.68 -2.93
N GLU A 165 -7.60 -15.50 -3.23
CA GLU A 165 -8.77 -14.95 -2.52
C GLU A 165 -10.03 -15.80 -2.75
N LEU A 166 -10.20 -16.35 -3.96
CA LEU A 166 -11.26 -17.32 -4.26
C LEU A 166 -11.06 -18.62 -3.48
N VAL A 167 -9.82 -19.10 -3.31
CA VAL A 167 -9.52 -20.27 -2.46
C VAL A 167 -9.87 -19.98 -1.00
N VAL A 168 -9.53 -18.79 -0.48
CA VAL A 168 -9.92 -18.36 0.87
C VAL A 168 -11.44 -18.35 1.01
N TRP A 169 -12.15 -17.93 -0.04
CA TRP A 169 -13.60 -17.87 -0.02
C TRP A 169 -14.29 -19.25 -0.08
N LEU A 170 -13.82 -20.13 -0.96
CA LEU A 170 -14.45 -21.44 -1.25
C LEU A 170 -14.03 -22.54 -0.27
N VAL A 171 -12.82 -22.46 0.29
CA VAL A 171 -12.26 -23.51 1.15
C VAL A 171 -12.33 -23.06 2.62
N PRO A 172 -13.22 -23.66 3.44
CA PRO A 172 -13.34 -23.34 4.86
C PRO A 172 -12.23 -24.01 5.68
N SER A 173 -10.97 -23.60 5.47
CA SER A 173 -9.80 -24.08 6.20
C SER A 173 -9.09 -22.93 6.92
N LEU A 174 -8.90 -23.08 8.23
CA LEU A 174 -8.19 -22.09 9.06
C LEU A 174 -6.73 -21.94 8.61
N ILE A 175 -6.02 -23.07 8.52
CA ILE A 175 -4.60 -23.12 8.14
C ILE A 175 -4.44 -22.78 6.66
N GLY A 176 -5.23 -23.42 5.80
CA GLY A 176 -5.16 -23.22 4.35
C GLY A 176 -5.42 -21.77 3.94
N GLY A 177 -6.42 -21.13 4.55
CA GLY A 177 -6.67 -19.73 4.26
C GLY A 177 -5.66 -18.78 4.90
N GLY A 178 -5.12 -19.08 6.09
CA GLY A 178 -4.02 -18.29 6.67
C GLY A 178 -2.75 -18.30 5.80
N VAL A 179 -2.41 -19.45 5.22
CA VAL A 179 -1.33 -19.57 4.23
C VAL A 179 -1.68 -18.81 2.95
N ALA A 180 -2.86 -19.01 2.38
CA ALA A 180 -3.28 -18.33 1.15
C ALA A 180 -3.24 -16.80 1.29
N ILE A 181 -3.74 -16.27 2.42
CA ILE A 181 -3.66 -14.84 2.76
C ILE A 181 -2.21 -14.36 2.83
N SER A 182 -1.31 -15.14 3.44
CA SER A 182 0.10 -14.75 3.54
C SER A 182 0.73 -14.62 2.15
N PHE A 183 0.36 -15.51 1.22
CA PHE A 183 0.74 -15.40 -0.19
C PHE A 183 0.07 -14.22 -0.90
N VAL A 184 -1.19 -13.91 -0.60
CA VAL A 184 -1.87 -12.70 -1.12
C VAL A 184 -1.10 -11.45 -0.70
N GLY A 185 -0.72 -11.34 0.58
CA GLY A 185 0.13 -10.26 1.09
C GLY A 185 1.46 -10.19 0.32
N LEU A 186 2.13 -11.33 0.14
CA LEU A 186 3.39 -11.43 -0.61
C LEU A 186 3.28 -10.93 -2.04
N LEU A 187 2.18 -11.21 -2.73
CA LEU A 187 1.95 -10.76 -4.12
C LEU A 187 1.55 -9.28 -4.20
N LEU A 188 0.79 -8.78 -3.22
CA LEU A 188 0.41 -7.37 -3.14
C LEU A 188 1.61 -6.46 -2.81
N GLY A 189 2.51 -6.92 -1.96
CA GLY A 189 3.64 -6.13 -1.45
C GLY A 189 4.44 -5.33 -2.50
N PRO A 190 4.92 -5.93 -3.60
CA PRO A 190 5.69 -5.20 -4.60
C PRO A 190 4.86 -4.26 -5.49
N ILE A 191 3.53 -4.36 -5.50
CA ILE A 191 2.68 -3.58 -6.44
C ILE A 191 2.83 -2.08 -6.22
N TYR A 192 2.77 -1.59 -4.97
CA TYR A 192 2.90 -0.14 -4.72
C TYR A 192 4.27 0.41 -5.16
N PRO A 193 5.42 -0.17 -4.77
CA PRO A 193 6.72 0.26 -5.30
C PRO A 193 6.82 0.23 -6.84
N ILE A 194 6.25 -0.79 -7.48
CA ILE A 194 6.23 -0.87 -8.96
C ILE A 194 5.43 0.29 -9.55
N VAL A 195 4.27 0.62 -8.98
CA VAL A 195 3.42 1.71 -9.46
C VAL A 195 4.13 3.06 -9.32
N ILE A 196 4.82 3.30 -8.21
CA ILE A 196 5.60 4.53 -8.02
C ILE A 196 6.77 4.62 -9.00
N ASN A 197 7.49 3.51 -9.24
CA ASN A 197 8.53 3.45 -10.26
C ASN A 197 7.97 3.69 -11.67
N HIS A 198 6.81 3.12 -11.99
CA HIS A 198 6.13 3.31 -13.28
C HIS A 198 5.66 4.77 -13.44
N ALA A 199 5.11 5.36 -12.38
CA ALA A 199 4.72 6.77 -12.34
C ALA A 199 5.93 7.69 -12.60
N ALA A 200 7.09 7.40 -12.01
CA ALA A 200 8.34 8.13 -12.25
C ALA A 200 8.84 8.06 -13.70
N ARG A 201 8.49 7.01 -14.45
CA ARG A 201 8.84 6.87 -15.88
C ARG A 201 7.84 7.54 -16.82
N VAL A 202 6.55 7.55 -16.47
CA VAL A 202 5.47 8.06 -17.33
C VAL A 202 5.24 9.56 -17.13
N LEU A 203 5.48 10.07 -15.92
CA LEU A 203 5.19 11.45 -15.55
C LEU A 203 6.43 12.35 -15.73
N PRO A 204 6.23 13.63 -16.10
CA PRO A 204 7.34 14.54 -16.30
C PRO A 204 8.10 14.83 -14.98
N PRO A 205 9.46 14.82 -14.97
CA PRO A 205 10.26 14.95 -13.76
C PRO A 205 9.95 16.19 -12.91
N TRP A 206 9.64 17.33 -13.55
CA TRP A 206 9.37 18.59 -12.86
C TRP A 206 8.00 18.63 -12.15
N LEU A 207 7.07 17.74 -12.49
CA LEU A 207 5.79 17.56 -11.77
C LEU A 207 5.79 16.30 -10.90
N LEU A 208 6.86 15.50 -10.92
CA LEU A 208 6.86 14.16 -10.36
C LEU A 208 6.56 14.16 -8.86
N THR A 209 7.19 15.05 -8.09
CA THR A 209 6.96 15.17 -6.64
C THR A 209 5.50 15.48 -6.31
N GLY A 210 4.89 16.45 -7.01
CA GLY A 210 3.48 16.80 -6.82
C GLY A 210 2.55 15.66 -7.24
N CYS A 211 2.86 15.00 -8.36
CA CYS A 211 2.10 13.85 -8.86
C CYS A 211 2.12 12.66 -7.90
N ILE A 212 3.31 12.29 -7.38
CA ILE A 212 3.46 11.22 -6.40
C ILE A 212 2.68 11.58 -5.13
N GLY A 213 2.74 12.84 -4.69
CA GLY A 213 1.96 13.32 -3.55
C GLY A 213 0.46 13.14 -3.74
N TRP A 214 -0.07 13.50 -4.92
CA TRP A 214 -1.49 13.33 -5.25
C TRP A 214 -1.91 11.86 -5.36
N ILE A 215 -1.10 11.02 -6.02
CA ILE A 215 -1.32 9.58 -6.10
C ILE A 215 -1.36 8.96 -4.70
N SER A 216 -0.39 9.32 -3.84
CA SER A 216 -0.30 8.82 -2.47
C SER A 216 -1.48 9.30 -1.62
N GLY A 217 -1.89 10.56 -1.77
CA GLY A 217 -3.05 11.12 -1.07
C GLY A 217 -4.36 10.44 -1.45
N PHE A 218 -4.60 10.21 -2.74
CA PHE A 218 -5.75 9.42 -3.22
C PHE A 218 -5.69 7.97 -2.73
N GLY A 219 -4.48 7.39 -2.69
CA GLY A 219 -4.22 6.11 -2.07
C GLY A 219 -4.69 6.03 -0.62
N GLN A 220 -4.30 7.02 0.18
CA GLN A 220 -4.70 7.09 1.59
C GLN A 220 -6.20 7.32 1.75
N ALA A 221 -6.85 8.09 0.86
CA ALA A 221 -8.31 8.19 0.87
C ALA A 221 -8.98 6.81 0.65
N GLY A 222 -8.39 5.96 -0.20
CA GLY A 222 -8.81 4.58 -0.39
C GLY A 222 -8.77 3.72 0.88
N SER A 223 -7.80 3.96 1.77
CA SER A 223 -7.69 3.24 3.05
C SER A 223 -8.83 3.54 4.01
N ALA A 224 -9.51 4.69 3.87
CA ALA A 224 -10.65 5.05 4.71
C ALA A 224 -11.96 4.67 4.04
N PHE A 225 -12.09 4.99 2.74
CA PHE A 225 -13.31 4.79 1.98
C PHE A 225 -13.69 3.30 1.86
N LEU A 226 -12.72 2.44 1.53
CA LEU A 226 -13.02 1.04 1.22
C LEU A 226 -13.32 0.19 2.46
N PRO A 227 -12.59 0.32 3.58
CA PRO A 227 -13.00 -0.30 4.83
C PRO A 227 -14.36 0.20 5.36
N PHE A 228 -14.71 1.47 5.11
CA PHE A 228 -16.03 2.00 5.46
C PHE A 228 -17.15 1.33 4.66
N VAL A 229 -17.02 1.26 3.33
CA VAL A 229 -17.98 0.56 2.45
C VAL A 229 -18.10 -0.91 2.87
N THR A 230 -16.97 -1.52 3.17
CA THR A 230 -16.90 -2.90 3.65
C THR A 230 -17.63 -3.08 4.98
N GLY A 231 -17.42 -2.18 5.94
CA GLY A 231 -18.11 -2.22 7.23
C GLY A 231 -19.62 -2.05 7.09
N ALA A 232 -20.07 -1.10 6.26
CA ALA A 232 -21.49 -0.90 5.97
C ALA A 232 -22.12 -2.14 5.30
N LEU A 233 -21.39 -2.80 4.39
CA LEU A 233 -21.82 -4.04 3.76
C LEU A 233 -21.89 -5.19 4.78
N ALA A 234 -20.86 -5.32 5.64
CA ALA A 234 -20.80 -6.33 6.68
C ALA A 234 -21.96 -6.19 7.68
N SER A 235 -22.40 -4.96 8.01
CA SER A 235 -23.56 -4.74 8.88
C SER A 235 -24.89 -5.20 8.27
N LYS A 236 -25.02 -5.20 6.93
CA LYS A 236 -26.28 -5.56 6.24
C LYS A 236 -26.34 -7.01 5.79
N VAL A 237 -25.26 -7.51 5.20
CA VAL A 237 -25.20 -8.83 4.54
C VAL A 237 -24.35 -9.82 5.34
N GLY A 238 -23.74 -9.36 6.44
CA GLY A 238 -22.80 -10.14 7.22
C GLY A 238 -21.41 -10.20 6.59
N ILE A 239 -20.47 -10.78 7.33
CA ILE A 239 -19.06 -10.90 6.93
C ILE A 239 -18.87 -11.71 5.63
N LYS A 240 -19.85 -12.52 5.23
CA LYS A 240 -19.83 -13.25 3.95
C LYS A 240 -19.75 -12.33 2.72
N GLY A 241 -20.21 -11.09 2.83
CA GLY A 241 -20.15 -10.09 1.75
C GLY A 241 -18.75 -9.51 1.48
N LEU A 242 -17.79 -9.71 2.39
CA LEU A 242 -16.42 -9.19 2.25
C LEU A 242 -15.70 -9.76 1.02
N GLN A 243 -15.76 -11.07 0.82
CA GLN A 243 -14.99 -11.75 -0.23
C GLN A 243 -15.43 -11.38 -1.65
N PRO A 244 -16.74 -11.36 -2.00
CA PRO A 244 -17.15 -10.91 -3.33
C PRO A 244 -16.80 -9.44 -3.57
N LEU A 245 -16.86 -8.58 -2.54
CA LEU A 245 -16.43 -7.19 -2.65
C LEU A 245 -14.93 -7.12 -2.98
N LEU A 246 -14.08 -7.82 -2.22
CA LEU A 246 -12.63 -7.84 -2.45
C LEU A 246 -12.25 -8.37 -3.84
N VAL A 247 -12.87 -9.47 -4.28
CA VAL A 247 -12.64 -10.03 -5.63
C VAL A 247 -13.05 -9.03 -6.71
N SER A 248 -14.20 -8.37 -6.56
CA SER A 248 -14.65 -7.34 -7.51
C SER A 248 -13.68 -6.16 -7.61
N MET A 249 -13.10 -5.75 -6.48
CA MET A 249 -12.15 -4.64 -6.41
C MET A 249 -10.78 -5.01 -6.97
N MET A 250 -10.30 -6.24 -6.74
CA MET A 250 -9.11 -6.75 -7.40
C MET A 250 -9.32 -6.86 -8.92
N GLY A 251 -10.52 -7.25 -9.37
CA GLY A 251 -10.89 -7.20 -10.78
C GLY A 251 -10.83 -5.78 -11.36
N LEU A 252 -11.37 -4.80 -10.64
CA LEU A 252 -11.27 -3.38 -11.01
C LEU A 252 -9.82 -2.91 -11.08
N MET A 253 -8.97 -3.34 -10.13
CA MET A 253 -7.54 -3.03 -10.12
C MET A 253 -6.84 -3.55 -11.39
N ILE A 254 -7.16 -4.79 -11.83
CA ILE A 254 -6.65 -5.36 -13.09
C ILE A 254 -7.12 -4.53 -14.29
N ALA A 255 -8.39 -4.16 -14.34
CA ALA A 255 -8.95 -3.36 -15.43
C ALA A 255 -8.31 -1.96 -15.50
N LEU A 256 -8.14 -1.29 -14.36
CA LEU A 256 -7.47 0.02 -14.29
C LEU A 256 -6.01 -0.10 -14.75
N TRP A 257 -5.30 -1.14 -14.34
CA TRP A 257 -3.91 -1.36 -14.77
C TRP A 257 -3.78 -1.60 -16.28
N ALA A 258 -4.77 -2.23 -16.90
CA ALA A 258 -4.82 -2.38 -18.35
C ALA A 258 -4.95 -1.04 -19.08
N LEU A 259 -5.69 -0.10 -18.50
CA LEU A 259 -5.88 1.24 -19.05
C LEU A 259 -4.66 2.17 -18.82
N VAL A 260 -3.80 1.87 -17.85
CA VAL A 260 -2.59 2.66 -17.59
C VAL A 260 -1.69 2.62 -18.84
N PRO A 261 -1.27 3.79 -19.39
CA PRO A 261 -0.42 3.82 -20.57
C PRO A 261 0.98 3.24 -20.27
N SER A 262 1.52 2.51 -21.25
CA SER A 262 2.79 1.79 -21.17
C SER A 262 4.00 2.56 -21.70
N SER A 263 3.80 3.58 -22.53
CA SER A 263 4.90 4.32 -23.17
C SER A 263 5.15 5.67 -22.47
N PRO A 264 6.42 6.09 -22.31
CA PRO A 264 6.75 7.49 -22.11
C PRO A 264 6.09 8.29 -23.22
N ARG A 265 5.50 9.44 -22.87
CA ARG A 265 4.96 10.37 -23.85
C ARG A 265 6.13 10.75 -24.78
N ARG A 266 6.04 10.37 -26.07
CA ARG A 266 7.01 10.83 -27.08
C ARG A 266 7.01 12.35 -26.97
N LYS A 267 8.17 12.93 -26.66
CA LYS A 267 8.38 14.37 -26.82
C LYS A 267 8.18 14.64 -28.32
N GLU A 268 7.02 15.17 -28.68
CA GLU A 268 6.87 15.97 -29.89
C GLU A 268 7.48 17.34 -29.62
#